data_AF-A0A951LP62-F1
#
_entry.id   AF-A0A951LP62-F1
#
_cell.length_a   1.000
_cell.length_b   1.000
_cell.length_c   1.000
_cell.angle_alpha   90.00
_cell.angle_beta   90.00
_cell.angle_gamma   90.00
#
_symmetry.space_group_name_H-M   'P 1'
#
loop_
_entity.id
_entity.type
_entity.pdbx_description
1 polymer ?
#
loop_
_entity_poly.entity_id
_entity_poly.type
_entity_poly.pdbx_seq_one_letter_code
_entity_poly.pdbx_strand_id
1 'polypeptide(L)'
;MAGKRPPLPLILTANDLFGGDVVYFTRNGWSADRGQAFVAVDEAGAEALGAALEDAVAEGAVVDPYLIDAGQAHYRERIRLSGPTVAYGAEASHVSL
;
A
#
# COMPACT_ATOMS: atom_id res chain seq x y z
N MET A 1 13.80 -1.66 16.06
CA MET A 1 12.82 -2.55 16.72
C MET A 1 11.85 -2.99 15.65
N ALA A 2 11.90 -4.24 15.20
CA ALA A 2 10.91 -4.75 14.27
C ALA A 2 9.55 -4.72 14.98
N GLY A 3 8.65 -3.85 14.51
CA GLY A 3 7.28 -3.80 15.01
C GLY A 3 6.60 -5.14 14.78
N LYS A 4 5.62 -5.48 15.62
CA LYS A 4 4.84 -6.70 15.43
C LYS A 4 4.14 -6.64 14.06
N ARG A 5 4.36 -7.65 13.20
CA ARG A 5 3.66 -7.80 11.91
C ARG A 5 2.14 -7.88 12.16
N PRO A 6 1.29 -7.27 11.31
CA PRO A 6 -0.17 -7.41 11.40
C PRO A 6 -0.62 -8.87 11.31
N PRO A 7 -1.86 -9.21 11.74
CA PRO A 7 -2.41 -10.54 11.52
C PRO A 7 -2.76 -10.75 10.05
N LEU A 8 -2.74 -12.02 9.61
CA LEU A 8 -3.29 -12.43 8.32
C LEU A 8 -4.81 -12.18 8.28
N PRO A 9 -5.38 -11.90 7.09
CA PRO A 9 -4.72 -11.74 5.80
C PRO A 9 -3.94 -10.42 5.67
N LEU A 10 -2.84 -10.40 4.89
CA LEU A 10 -1.96 -9.23 4.75
C LEU A 10 -1.92 -8.71 3.31
N ILE A 11 -1.71 -7.41 3.15
CA ILE A 11 -1.28 -6.78 1.89
C ILE A 11 -0.13 -5.82 2.14
N LEU A 12 0.65 -5.52 1.10
CA LEU A 12 1.72 -4.52 1.09
C LEU A 12 1.21 -3.26 0.39
N THR A 13 1.35 -2.11 1.06
CA THR A 13 0.95 -0.79 0.57
C THR A 13 2.10 0.19 0.68
N ALA A 14 2.10 1.21 -0.17
CA ALA A 14 3.08 2.30 -0.19
C ALA A 14 2.47 3.55 -0.82
N ASN A 15 3.25 4.63 -0.94
CA ASN A 15 2.92 5.71 -1.89
C ASN A 15 3.81 5.61 -3.13
N ASP A 16 3.24 5.89 -4.30
CA ASP A 16 4.03 6.13 -5.49
C ASP A 16 4.96 7.33 -5.27
N LEU A 17 6.24 7.20 -5.63
CA LEU A 17 7.24 8.22 -5.37
C LEU A 17 6.94 9.55 -6.09
N PHE A 18 6.39 9.48 -7.30
CA PHE A 18 6.21 10.65 -8.16
C PHE A 18 4.81 11.26 -8.03
N GLY A 19 3.77 10.42 -8.04
CA GLY A 19 2.37 10.85 -7.94
C GLY A 19 1.89 11.04 -6.51
N GLY A 20 2.52 10.38 -5.54
CA GLY A 20 2.08 10.40 -4.14
C GLY A 20 0.81 9.57 -3.88
N ASP A 21 0.24 8.94 -4.90
CA ASP A 21 -0.93 8.08 -4.78
C ASP A 21 -0.64 6.85 -3.92
N VAL A 22 -1.67 6.34 -3.24
CA VAL A 22 -1.57 5.07 -2.52
C VAL A 22 -1.54 3.93 -3.54
N VAL A 23 -0.55 3.06 -3.43
CA VAL A 23 -0.39 1.90 -4.31
C VAL A 23 -0.24 0.63 -3.50
N TYR A 24 -0.73 -0.46 -4.08
CA TYR A 24 -0.76 -1.79 -3.50
C TYR A 24 0.09 -2.74 -4.33
N PHE A 25 0.89 -3.57 -3.66
CA PHE A 25 1.71 -4.56 -4.34
C PHE A 25 0.82 -5.68 -4.89
N THR A 26 1.06 -6.05 -6.15
CA THR A 26 0.36 -7.10 -6.88
C THR A 26 1.37 -8.13 -7.39
N ARG A 27 0.90 -9.19 -8.04
CA ARG A 27 1.80 -10.16 -8.70
C ARG A 27 2.60 -9.59 -9.87
N ASN A 28 2.19 -8.45 -10.40
CA ASN A 28 2.75 -7.84 -11.62
C ASN A 28 3.36 -6.45 -11.35
N GLY A 29 3.61 -6.09 -10.08
CA GLY A 29 4.09 -4.77 -9.68
C GLY A 29 3.07 -3.98 -8.87
N TRP A 30 3.15 -2.66 -8.89
CA TRP A 30 2.30 -1.77 -8.08
C TRP A 30 1.04 -1.33 -8.83
N SER A 31 -0.08 -1.23 -8.11
CA SER A 31 -1.37 -0.75 -8.66
C SER A 31 -2.07 0.17 -7.67
N ALA A 32 -2.75 1.21 -8.16
CA ALA A 32 -3.62 2.04 -7.34
C ALA A 32 -4.94 1.33 -6.97
N ASP A 33 -5.28 0.24 -7.67
CA ASP A 33 -6.46 -0.57 -7.38
C ASP A 33 -6.18 -1.58 -6.26
N ARG A 34 -6.73 -1.31 -5.07
CA ARG A 34 -6.65 -2.21 -3.92
C ARG A 34 -7.21 -3.61 -4.22
N GLY A 35 -8.18 -3.74 -5.11
CA GLY A 35 -8.77 -5.03 -5.49
C GLY A 35 -7.78 -5.96 -6.19
N GLN A 36 -6.68 -5.43 -6.74
CA GLN A 36 -5.62 -6.21 -7.37
C GLN A 36 -4.48 -6.59 -6.42
N ALA A 37 -4.52 -6.12 -5.17
CA ALA A 37 -3.48 -6.39 -4.19
C ALA A 37 -3.24 -7.89 -4.02
N PHE A 38 -1.98 -8.29 -3.93
CA PHE A 38 -1.63 -9.65 -3.56
C PHE A 38 -1.94 -9.86 -2.07
N VAL A 39 -3.00 -10.62 -1.80
CA VAL A 39 -3.44 -10.95 -0.44
C VAL A 39 -2.76 -12.22 0.05
N ALA A 40 -1.89 -12.07 1.05
CA ALA A 40 -1.32 -13.21 1.76
C ALA A 40 -2.35 -13.74 2.77
N VAL A 41 -2.71 -15.01 2.66
CA VAL A 41 -3.66 -15.70 3.56
C VAL A 41 -2.99 -16.76 4.43
N ASP A 42 -1.71 -17.02 4.18
CA ASP A 42 -0.87 -17.97 4.91
C ASP A 42 0.54 -17.38 5.16
N GLU A 43 1.36 -18.12 5.88
CA GLU A 43 2.71 -17.70 6.24
C GLU A 43 3.63 -17.59 5.01
N ALA A 44 3.47 -18.47 4.01
CA ALA A 44 4.27 -18.43 2.80
C ALA A 44 4.03 -17.14 1.99
N GLY A 45 2.77 -16.71 1.88
CA GLY A 45 2.42 -15.42 1.30
C GLY A 45 2.94 -14.25 2.14
N ALA A 46 2.95 -14.38 3.46
CA ALA A 46 3.46 -13.34 4.36
C ALA A 46 4.97 -13.13 4.18
N GLU A 47 5.74 -14.22 4.06
CA GLU A 47 7.17 -14.19 3.75
C GLU A 47 7.43 -13.57 2.37
N ALA A 48 6.64 -13.93 1.36
CA ALA A 48 6.75 -13.34 0.02
C ALA A 48 6.50 -11.82 0.01
N LEU A 49 5.51 -11.35 0.77
CA LEU A 49 5.28 -9.92 0.95
C LEU A 49 6.39 -9.23 1.75
N GLY A 50 7.04 -9.95 2.69
CA GLY A 50 8.23 -9.47 3.40
C GLY A 50 9.41 -9.26 2.47
N ALA A 51 9.70 -10.22 1.60
CA ALA A 51 10.75 -10.07 0.57
C ALA A 51 10.43 -8.91 -0.39
N ALA A 52 9.20 -8.82 -0.88
CA ALA A 52 8.78 -7.72 -1.75
C ALA A 52 8.89 -6.34 -1.08
N LEU A 53 8.65 -6.27 0.23
CA LEU A 53 8.86 -5.06 1.02
C LEU A 53 10.34 -4.66 1.06
N GLU A 54 11.24 -5.61 1.31
CA GLU A 54 12.68 -5.35 1.33
C GLU A 54 13.19 -4.90 -0.05
N ASP A 55 12.74 -5.56 -1.12
CA ASP A 55 13.05 -5.18 -2.50
C ASP A 55 12.56 -3.76 -2.81
N ALA A 56 11.33 -3.43 -2.41
CA ALA A 56 10.76 -2.10 -2.62
C ALA A 56 11.56 -0.98 -1.93
N VAL A 57 12.05 -1.25 -0.71
CA VAL A 57 12.93 -0.32 0.02
C VAL A 57 14.27 -0.15 -0.71
N ALA A 58 14.82 -1.23 -1.27
CA ALA A 58 16.09 -1.19 -1.97
C ALA A 58 16.00 -0.49 -3.34
N GLU A 59 14.91 -0.72 -4.09
CA GLU A 59 14.67 -0.09 -5.39
C GLU A 59 14.35 1.41 -5.27
N GLY A 60 13.63 1.81 -4.21
CA GLY A 60 13.27 3.20 -3.97
C GLY A 60 12.23 3.77 -4.95
N ALA A 61 11.48 2.91 -5.66
CA ALA A 61 10.41 3.33 -6.56
C ALA A 61 9.13 3.79 -5.82
N VAL A 62 9.01 3.45 -4.54
CA VAL A 62 7.87 3.79 -3.67
C VAL A 62 8.35 4.35 -2.33
N VAL A 63 7.50 5.12 -1.68
CA VAL A 63 7.78 5.77 -0.39
C VAL A 63 7.09 5.02 0.75
N ASP A 64 7.86 4.75 1.80
CA ASP A 64 7.42 4.08 3.03
C ASP A 64 6.53 2.85 2.73
N PRO A 65 7.03 1.80 2.07
CA PRO A 65 6.28 0.56 1.93
C PRO A 65 6.08 -0.11 3.30
N TYR A 66 4.89 -0.63 3.59
CA TYR A 66 4.59 -1.37 4.82
C TYR A 66 3.42 -2.37 4.67
N LEU A 67 3.39 -3.34 5.58
CA LEU A 67 2.33 -4.36 5.63
C LEU A 67 1.13 -3.88 6.44
N ILE A 68 -0.08 -4.20 5.96
CA ILE A 68 -1.35 -3.98 6.65
C ILE A 68 -2.22 -5.24 6.65
N ASP A 69 -3.14 -5.32 7.60
CA ASP A 69 -4.25 -6.28 7.59
C ASP A 69 -5.20 -5.96 6.42
N ALA A 70 -5.45 -6.95 5.56
CA ALA A 70 -6.27 -6.80 4.36
C ALA A 70 -7.76 -6.62 4.69
N GLY A 71 -8.22 -7.13 5.84
CA GLY A 71 -9.61 -7.06 6.31
C GLY A 71 -9.97 -5.78 7.05
N GLN A 72 -8.98 -5.01 7.53
CA GLN A 72 -9.22 -3.80 8.31
C GLN A 72 -8.60 -2.57 7.66
N ALA A 73 -9.43 -1.69 7.11
CA ALA A 73 -8.99 -0.34 6.74
C ALA A 73 -8.81 0.49 8.02
N HIS A 74 -7.60 0.46 8.60
CA HIS A 74 -7.24 1.35 9.70
C HIS A 74 -7.54 2.81 9.33
N TYR A 75 -7.88 3.64 10.32
CA TYR A 75 -8.23 5.05 10.12
C TYR A 75 -7.21 5.83 9.26
N ARG A 76 -5.91 5.52 9.36
CA ARG A 76 -4.84 6.09 8.52
C ARG A 76 -5.00 5.72 7.05
N GLU A 77 -5.42 4.48 6.78
CA GLU A 77 -5.65 4.01 5.42
C GLU A 77 -6.86 4.71 4.79
N ARG A 78 -7.92 4.98 5.58
CA ARG A 78 -9.06 5.76 5.12
C ARG A 78 -8.69 7.21 4.75
N ILE A 79 -7.80 7.83 5.52
CA ILE A 79 -7.27 9.18 5.23
C ILE A 79 -6.31 9.16 4.03
N ARG A 80 -5.54 8.08 3.86
CA ARG A 80 -4.66 7.90 2.70
C ARG A 80 -5.45 7.67 1.41
N LEU A 81 -6.49 6.84 1.47
CA LEU A 81 -7.39 6.58 0.33
C LEU A 81 -8.14 7.82 -0.15
N SER A 82 -8.42 8.80 0.71
CA SER A 82 -9.04 10.06 0.29
C SER A 82 -8.13 10.95 -0.55
N GLY A 83 -6.86 10.56 -0.74
CA GLY A 83 -5.87 11.38 -1.41
C GLY A 83 -5.52 12.64 -0.60
N PRO A 84 -4.73 13.55 -1.17
CA PRO A 84 -4.34 14.78 -0.49
C PRO A 84 -5.56 15.67 -0.22
N THR A 85 -5.73 16.14 1.03
CA THR A 85 -6.79 17.10 1.39
C THR A 85 -6.62 18.46 0.68
N VAL A 86 -5.42 18.73 0.17
CA VAL A 86 -5.09 19.93 -0.60
C VAL A 86 -4.48 19.51 -1.93
N ALA A 87 -5.12 19.88 -3.02
CA ALA A 87 -4.57 19.73 -4.36
C ALA A 87 -3.33 20.61 -4.54
N TYR A 88 -2.22 20.04 -5.01
CA TYR A 88 -1.07 20.82 -5.47
C TYR A 88 -1.02 20.77 -7.00
N GLY A 89 -1.19 21.93 -7.64
CA GLY A 89 -1.36 22.03 -9.10
C GLY A 89 -2.82 21.97 -9.52
N ALA A 90 -3.18 22.66 -10.61
CA ALA A 90 -4.55 22.77 -11.07
C ALA A 90 -5.16 21.40 -11.43
N GLU A 91 -6.46 21.24 -11.14
CA GLU A 91 -7.33 20.10 -11.47
C GLU A 91 -7.37 18.92 -10.47
N ALA A 92 -7.68 19.18 -9.18
CA ALA A 92 -8.26 18.14 -8.33
C ALA A 92 -9.72 17.88 -8.70
N SER A 93 -9.92 16.88 -9.54
CA SER A 93 -11.24 16.36 -9.86
C SER A 93 -11.77 15.58 -8.65
N HIS A 94 -12.82 16.12 -8.03
CA HIS A 94 -13.63 15.46 -7.01
C HIS A 94 -14.00 14.03 -7.43
N VAL A 95 -13.60 13.04 -6.65
CA VAL A 95 -14.24 11.71 -6.67
C VAL A 95 -15.35 11.73 -5.63
N SER A 96 -16.61 11.86 -6.08
CA SER A 96 -17.78 11.65 -5.22
C SER A 96 -17.91 10.15 -4.91
N LEU A 97 -18.11 9.86 -3.62
CA LEU A 97 -18.38 8.54 -3.05
C LEU A 97 -19.63 7.88 -3.61
#